data_AF-A0A969HED2-F1
#
_entry.id   AF-A0A969HED2-F1
#
_cell.length_a   1.000
_cell.length_b   1.000
_cell.length_c   1.000
_cell.angle_alpha   90.00
_cell.angle_beta   90.00
_cell.angle_gamma   90.00
#
_symmetry.space_group_name_H-M   'P 1'
#
loop_
_entity.id
_entity.type
_entity.pdbx_description
1 polymer ?
#
loop_
_entity_poly.entity_id
_entity_poly.type
_entity_poly.pdbx_seq_one_letter_code
_entity_poly.pdbx_strand_id
1 'polypeptide(L)'
;MNKRERVYAALEGEDVDRIPLSLWRHFHKQDQTPAGLASATLAFYKKYDFDLIKLTPSGFYAIEDWGAQVILSKDDDQPPALKKPVIRKPEDWRNLTTLSTTTGSYGRALEAVKLLTSQLDKGDAPVLMTVFSPLTIAYKLAGDALLDHLEDHATDVHIGLATIAETTSRFADVVLEAGADGIFFASQLSRADMLTEKMCQAFVIRYDLIALERVKLQPAPLVLHLHGTNPHFSTVNQYPAHAVSWHNHETGPSVGEALNLTDKTLFTGLDLDNLENGSPDESSPRPERQWLKPAASV
;
A
#
# COMPACT_ATOMS: atom_id res chain seq x y z
N MET A 1 23.50 5.57 -12.95
CA MET A 1 22.44 6.31 -12.23
C MET A 1 22.55 6.04 -10.73
N ASN A 2 22.21 7.01 -9.88
CA ASN A 2 21.94 6.77 -8.47
C ASN A 2 20.57 6.05 -8.28
N LYS A 3 20.20 5.68 -7.05
CA LYS A 3 18.98 4.90 -6.79
C LYS A 3 17.71 5.67 -7.15
N ARG A 4 17.61 6.95 -6.79
CA ARG A 4 16.52 7.86 -7.17
C ARG A 4 16.44 8.07 -8.67
N GLU A 5 17.56 8.43 -9.32
CA GLU A 5 17.60 8.60 -10.78
C GLU A 5 17.01 7.39 -11.50
N ARG A 6 17.41 6.17 -11.09
CA ARG A 6 16.91 4.90 -11.65
C ARG A 6 15.42 4.68 -11.37
N VAL A 7 14.94 4.95 -10.16
CA VAL A 7 13.51 4.81 -9.80
C VAL A 7 12.63 5.78 -10.57
N TYR A 8 12.98 7.06 -10.61
CA TYR A 8 12.15 8.09 -11.24
C TYR A 8 12.12 7.91 -12.76
N ALA A 9 13.26 7.65 -13.39
CA ALA A 9 13.33 7.29 -14.82
C ALA A 9 12.44 6.07 -15.15
N ALA A 10 12.51 5.00 -14.34
CA ALA A 10 11.67 3.82 -14.54
C ALA A 10 10.16 4.10 -14.37
N LEU A 11 9.78 5.03 -13.48
CA LEU A 11 8.37 5.42 -13.28
C LEU A 11 7.82 6.24 -14.44
N GLU A 12 8.64 7.11 -15.05
CA GLU A 12 8.28 7.89 -16.25
C GLU A 12 8.46 7.12 -17.58
N GLY A 13 8.98 5.89 -17.52
CA GLY A 13 9.19 5.03 -18.71
C GLY A 13 10.47 5.36 -19.50
N GLU A 14 11.42 6.08 -18.92
CA GLU A 14 12.72 6.41 -19.51
C GLU A 14 13.72 5.23 -19.45
N ASP A 15 14.80 5.32 -20.22
CA ASP A 15 15.90 4.34 -20.21
C ASP A 15 16.62 4.31 -18.85
N VAL A 16 16.88 3.10 -18.34
CA VAL A 16 17.57 2.87 -17.06
C VAL A 16 18.76 1.93 -17.20
N ASP A 17 19.75 2.08 -16.32
CA ASP A 17 20.94 1.21 -16.30
C ASP A 17 20.66 -0.22 -15.76
N ARG A 18 19.51 -0.45 -15.11
CA ARG A 18 18.86 -1.74 -14.77
C ARG A 18 17.47 -1.50 -14.13
N ILE A 19 16.64 -2.54 -13.88
CA ILE A 19 15.41 -2.43 -13.01
C ILE A 19 15.97 -1.83 -11.67
N PRO A 20 15.35 -0.79 -11.07
CA PRO A 20 15.48 -0.42 -9.65
C PRO A 20 14.74 -1.36 -8.65
N LEU A 21 15.42 -2.35 -8.06
CA LEU A 21 14.80 -3.44 -7.29
C LEU A 21 14.20 -2.97 -5.95
N SER A 22 13.13 -3.58 -5.48
CA SER A 22 12.61 -3.37 -4.11
C SER A 22 11.96 -4.64 -3.56
N LEU A 23 12.27 -4.99 -2.32
CA LEU A 23 11.53 -5.98 -1.53
C LEU A 23 10.98 -5.28 -0.27
N TRP A 24 9.89 -5.78 0.30
CA TRP A 24 9.35 -5.32 1.59
C TRP A 24 8.77 -6.48 2.41
N ARG A 25 8.66 -6.29 3.72
CA ARG A 25 7.81 -7.10 4.61
C ARG A 25 7.24 -6.23 5.72
N HIS A 26 6.26 -6.74 6.45
CA HIS A 26 5.96 -6.22 7.76
C HIS A 26 7.00 -6.69 8.79
N PHE A 27 7.20 -5.88 9.82
CA PHE A 27 8.09 -6.14 10.95
C PHE A 27 7.24 -6.10 12.25
N HIS A 28 6.30 -7.03 12.38
CA HIS A 28 5.17 -6.95 13.32
C HIS A 28 5.54 -6.79 14.81
N LYS A 29 6.79 -7.05 15.20
CA LYS A 29 7.32 -6.79 16.54
C LYS A 29 8.02 -5.44 16.65
N GLN A 30 8.72 -5.00 15.60
CA GLN A 30 9.40 -3.69 15.58
C GLN A 30 8.44 -2.53 15.24
N ASP A 31 7.44 -2.77 14.39
CA ASP A 31 6.53 -1.75 13.86
C ASP A 31 5.56 -1.14 14.90
N GLN A 32 5.54 -1.75 16.09
CA GLN A 32 4.86 -1.27 17.30
C GLN A 32 5.42 0.06 17.82
N THR A 33 6.59 0.52 17.34
CA THR A 33 7.17 1.83 17.67
C THR A 33 7.72 2.54 16.42
N PRO A 34 7.73 3.89 16.36
CA PRO A 34 8.26 4.62 15.21
C PRO A 34 9.74 4.32 14.94
N ALA A 35 10.56 4.31 16.00
CA ALA A 35 11.98 4.01 15.91
C ALA A 35 12.26 2.55 15.54
N GLY A 36 11.45 1.60 16.01
CA GLY A 36 11.56 0.20 15.61
C GLY A 36 11.25 0.01 14.13
N LEU A 37 10.13 0.56 13.64
CA LEU A 37 9.76 0.51 12.21
C LEU A 37 10.84 1.11 11.32
N ALA A 38 11.31 2.32 11.64
CA ALA A 38 12.36 3.00 10.89
C ALA A 38 13.68 2.20 10.89
N SER A 39 14.11 1.70 12.06
CA SER A 39 15.38 0.95 12.18
C SER A 39 15.34 -0.40 11.48
N ALA A 40 14.24 -1.14 11.58
CA ALA A 40 14.07 -2.42 10.89
C ALA A 40 14.04 -2.23 9.37
N THR A 41 13.29 -1.24 8.88
CA THR A 41 13.22 -0.89 7.45
C THR A 41 14.59 -0.47 6.91
N LEU A 42 15.31 0.41 7.63
CA LEU A 42 16.65 0.87 7.25
C LEU A 42 17.69 -0.26 7.26
N ALA A 43 17.63 -1.16 8.23
CA ALA A 43 18.52 -2.32 8.30
C ALA A 43 18.25 -3.32 7.16
N PHE A 44 16.98 -3.54 6.81
CA PHE A 44 16.58 -4.39 5.69
C PHE A 44 17.03 -3.79 4.35
N TYR A 45 16.85 -2.48 4.16
CA TYR A 45 17.39 -1.72 3.02
C TYR A 45 18.92 -1.86 2.91
N LYS A 46 19.66 -1.48 3.95
CA LYS A 46 21.15 -1.48 3.94
C LYS A 46 21.76 -2.88 3.87
N LYS A 47 21.02 -3.95 4.21
CA LYS A 47 21.49 -5.34 4.07
C LYS A 47 21.50 -5.83 2.62
N TYR A 48 20.57 -5.37 1.79
CA TYR A 48 20.31 -5.93 0.45
C TYR A 48 20.41 -4.91 -0.70
N ASP A 49 20.70 -3.64 -0.40
CA ASP A 49 20.97 -2.57 -1.36
C ASP A 49 19.87 -2.33 -2.42
N PHE A 50 18.59 -2.37 -2.01
CA PHE A 50 17.45 -2.05 -2.88
C PHE A 50 17.54 -0.63 -3.47
N ASP A 51 16.76 -0.35 -4.50
CA ASP A 51 16.69 0.96 -5.14
C ASP A 51 15.49 1.79 -4.71
N LEU A 52 14.47 1.18 -4.10
CA LEU A 52 13.26 1.83 -3.54
C LEU A 52 12.94 1.25 -2.16
N ILE A 53 12.58 2.09 -1.19
CA ILE A 53 12.18 1.68 0.17
C ILE A 53 10.68 1.88 0.33
N LYS A 54 9.93 0.81 0.57
CA LYS A 54 8.51 0.90 0.95
C LYS A 54 8.35 0.81 2.47
N LEU A 55 8.05 1.94 3.11
CA LEU A 55 7.76 1.96 4.55
C LEU A 55 6.41 1.28 4.79
N THR A 56 6.42 0.23 5.60
CA THR A 56 5.28 -0.69 5.76
C THR A 56 4.93 -0.86 7.25
N PRO A 57 4.10 0.04 7.83
CA PRO A 57 3.68 -0.06 9.23
C PRO A 57 2.75 -1.26 9.50
N SER A 58 2.40 -1.49 10.76
CA SER A 58 1.38 -2.44 11.18
C SER A 58 0.11 -2.34 10.34
N GLY A 59 -0.43 -3.49 9.90
CA GLY A 59 -1.62 -3.58 9.05
C GLY A 59 -2.92 -3.01 9.62
N PHE A 60 -2.89 -2.49 10.86
CA PHE A 60 -4.00 -1.81 11.53
C PHE A 60 -3.70 -0.35 11.94
N TYR A 61 -2.54 0.22 11.59
CA TYR A 61 -2.17 1.59 12.01
C TYR A 61 -3.26 2.63 11.70
N ALA A 62 -3.94 2.47 10.56
CA ALA A 62 -4.97 3.38 10.05
C ALA A 62 -6.32 3.32 10.81
N ILE A 63 -6.53 2.37 11.74
CA ILE A 63 -7.83 2.18 12.43
C ILE A 63 -7.80 2.37 13.96
N GLU A 64 -6.62 2.36 14.58
CA GLU A 64 -6.48 2.44 16.05
C GLU A 64 -7.15 3.68 16.66
N ASP A 65 -7.00 4.85 16.03
CA ASP A 65 -7.52 6.12 16.57
C ASP A 65 -9.05 6.25 16.45
N TRP A 66 -9.72 5.37 15.68
CA TRP A 66 -11.19 5.18 15.73
C TRP A 66 -11.62 4.19 16.84
N GLY A 67 -10.70 3.77 17.72
CA GLY A 67 -10.97 2.89 18.87
C GLY A 67 -10.74 1.40 18.62
N ALA A 68 -10.05 1.02 17.53
CA ALA A 68 -9.75 -0.38 17.25
C ALA A 68 -8.77 -0.96 18.29
N GLN A 69 -9.16 -2.06 18.93
CA GLN A 69 -8.31 -2.74 19.91
C GLN A 69 -7.46 -3.81 19.21
N VAL A 70 -6.19 -3.51 18.97
CA VAL A 70 -5.24 -4.42 18.33
C VAL A 70 -4.55 -5.31 19.38
N ILE A 71 -4.46 -6.61 19.10
CA ILE A 71 -3.60 -7.56 19.79
C ILE A 71 -2.23 -7.53 19.10
N LEU A 72 -1.22 -7.06 19.80
CA LEU A 72 0.14 -6.89 19.29
C LEU A 72 0.85 -8.25 19.11
N SER A 73 1.69 -8.34 18.08
CA SER A 73 2.50 -9.54 17.79
C SER A 73 3.64 -9.72 18.79
N LYS A 74 4.11 -10.97 18.90
CA LYS A 74 5.22 -11.39 19.79
C LYS A 74 6.57 -11.50 19.05
N ASP A 75 6.49 -11.59 17.74
CA ASP A 75 7.51 -11.89 16.74
C ASP A 75 7.07 -11.23 15.42
N ASP A 76 7.91 -11.33 14.39
CA ASP A 76 7.69 -10.66 13.09
C ASP A 76 7.02 -11.56 12.04
N ASP A 77 6.74 -12.82 12.40
CA ASP A 77 6.21 -13.85 11.50
C ASP A 77 4.73 -14.17 11.80
N GLN A 78 4.17 -13.61 12.87
CA GLN A 78 2.74 -13.58 13.17
C GLN A 78 2.18 -12.15 13.03
N PRO A 79 1.16 -11.91 12.19
CA PRO A 79 0.53 -10.60 12.09
C PRO A 79 -0.24 -10.24 13.37
N PRO A 80 -0.42 -8.94 13.66
CA PRO A 80 -1.30 -8.51 14.75
C PRO A 80 -2.75 -8.92 14.45
N ALA A 81 -3.59 -9.00 15.48
CA ALA A 81 -4.99 -9.41 15.33
C ALA A 81 -5.95 -8.35 15.88
N LEU A 82 -7.07 -8.09 15.17
CA LEU A 82 -8.12 -7.21 15.68
C LEU A 82 -8.93 -7.95 16.75
N LYS A 83 -8.99 -7.40 17.98
CA LYS A 83 -9.68 -8.03 19.12
C LYS A 83 -11.19 -8.06 18.98
N LYS A 84 -11.78 -6.99 18.40
CA LYS A 84 -13.20 -6.83 18.03
C LYS A 84 -13.34 -5.74 16.95
N PRO A 85 -14.28 -5.86 16.01
CA PRO A 85 -14.69 -4.75 15.14
C PRO A 85 -15.08 -3.48 15.91
N VAL A 86 -14.78 -2.34 15.30
CA VAL A 86 -15.20 -1.00 15.73
C VAL A 86 -16.64 -0.77 15.30
N ILE A 87 -16.90 -0.96 14.00
CA ILE A 87 -18.24 -0.97 13.41
C ILE A 87 -18.87 -2.34 13.68
N ARG A 88 -20.09 -2.37 14.20
CA ARG A 88 -20.83 -3.62 14.48
C ARG A 88 -22.26 -3.63 13.95
N LYS A 89 -22.75 -2.46 13.52
CA LYS A 89 -24.05 -2.24 12.89
C LYS A 89 -23.97 -0.99 12.01
N PRO A 90 -24.91 -0.77 11.07
CA PRO A 90 -24.82 0.31 10.08
C PRO A 90 -24.62 1.70 10.68
N GLU A 91 -25.37 2.07 11.72
CA GLU A 91 -25.34 3.44 12.23
C GLU A 91 -24.00 3.81 12.90
N ASP A 92 -23.12 2.83 13.14
CA ASP A 92 -21.78 3.10 13.66
C ASP A 92 -20.92 3.84 12.61
N TRP A 93 -21.18 3.67 11.31
CA TRP A 93 -20.50 4.41 10.23
C TRP A 93 -20.74 5.91 10.34
N ARG A 94 -21.92 6.33 10.80
CA ARG A 94 -22.29 7.74 11.02
C ARG A 94 -21.56 8.37 12.21
N ASN A 95 -20.96 7.57 13.08
CA ASN A 95 -20.22 8.03 14.26
C ASN A 95 -18.71 8.23 13.98
N LEU A 96 -18.22 7.87 12.78
CA LEU A 96 -16.82 8.12 12.40
C LEU A 96 -16.59 9.63 12.20
N THR A 97 -15.61 10.17 12.92
CA THR A 97 -15.11 11.54 12.78
C THR A 97 -13.76 11.57 12.06
N THR A 98 -13.41 12.68 11.41
CA THR A 98 -12.10 12.83 10.76
C THR A 98 -10.99 12.89 11.80
N LEU A 99 -9.96 12.06 11.66
CA LEU A 99 -8.90 11.96 12.67
C LEU A 99 -7.85 13.07 12.56
N SER A 100 -7.00 13.13 13.58
CA SER A 100 -5.71 13.82 13.49
C SER A 100 -4.73 12.96 12.71
N THR A 101 -3.99 13.57 11.78
CA THR A 101 -2.99 12.88 10.94
C THR A 101 -1.56 13.06 11.46
N THR A 102 -1.38 13.86 12.52
CA THR A 102 -0.08 14.20 13.13
C THR A 102 0.06 13.74 14.58
N THR A 103 -1.00 13.18 15.17
CA THR A 103 -1.02 12.59 16.52
C THR A 103 -1.68 11.21 16.47
N GLY A 104 -1.75 10.49 17.61
CA GLY A 104 -2.29 9.13 17.63
C GLY A 104 -1.41 8.14 16.86
N SER A 105 -2.02 7.08 16.34
CA SER A 105 -1.38 6.08 15.49
C SER A 105 -0.88 6.65 14.17
N TYR A 106 -1.65 7.54 13.52
CA TYR A 106 -1.16 8.26 12.34
C TYR A 106 0.10 9.10 12.66
N GLY A 107 0.14 9.75 13.81
CA GLY A 107 1.34 10.43 14.31
C GLY A 107 2.54 9.51 14.54
N ARG A 108 2.34 8.26 14.99
CA ARG A 108 3.42 7.26 15.10
C ARG A 108 3.97 6.85 13.73
N ALA A 109 3.09 6.66 12.75
CA ALA A 109 3.48 6.36 11.37
C ALA A 109 4.23 7.54 10.72
N LEU A 110 3.77 8.77 10.95
CA LEU A 110 4.40 10.01 10.49
C LEU A 110 5.81 10.21 11.10
N GLU A 111 5.99 9.86 12.37
CA GLU A 111 7.30 9.91 13.01
C GLU A 111 8.25 8.83 12.49
N ALA A 112 7.74 7.64 12.12
CA ALA A 112 8.54 6.60 11.49
C ALA A 112 9.07 7.02 10.11
N VAL A 113 8.30 7.80 9.33
CA VAL A 113 8.77 8.43 8.09
C VAL A 113 9.99 9.31 8.38
N LYS A 114 9.86 10.29 9.28
CA LYS A 114 10.96 11.22 9.62
C LYS A 114 12.21 10.52 10.15
N LEU A 115 12.03 9.52 11.03
CA LEU A 115 13.14 8.75 11.59
C LEU A 115 13.85 7.88 10.55
N LEU A 116 13.17 7.46 9.48
CA LEU A 116 13.80 6.78 8.35
C LEU A 116 14.49 7.78 7.41
N THR A 117 13.78 8.82 6.98
CA THR A 117 14.25 9.76 5.95
C THR A 117 15.42 10.62 6.42
N SER A 118 15.51 10.93 7.72
CA SER A 118 16.68 11.59 8.33
C SER A 118 17.94 10.71 8.43
N GLN A 119 17.88 9.43 8.06
CA GLN A 119 19.01 8.49 8.01
C GLN A 119 19.41 8.07 6.58
N LEU A 120 18.93 8.81 5.57
CA LEU A 120 19.16 8.59 4.14
C LEU A 120 19.74 9.84 3.48
N ASP A 121 20.71 9.65 2.58
CA ASP A 121 21.31 10.71 1.78
C ASP A 121 20.50 11.01 0.51
N LYS A 122 20.77 12.16 -0.13
CA LYS A 122 20.08 12.56 -1.38
C LYS A 122 20.25 11.59 -2.58
N GLY A 123 21.17 10.63 -2.50
CA GLY A 123 21.40 9.59 -3.51
C GLY A 123 20.88 8.19 -3.11
N ASP A 124 20.40 8.01 -1.88
CA ASP A 124 19.76 6.77 -1.42
C ASP A 124 18.42 6.54 -2.12
N ALA A 125 17.89 5.32 -1.98
CA ALA A 125 16.55 4.95 -2.44
C ALA A 125 15.45 5.91 -1.93
N PRO A 126 14.46 6.28 -2.77
CA PRO A 126 13.32 7.06 -2.31
C PRO A 126 12.41 6.23 -1.40
N VAL A 127 11.76 6.91 -0.45
CA VAL A 127 10.88 6.30 0.55
C VAL A 127 9.42 6.49 0.13
N LEU A 128 8.74 5.40 -0.21
CA LEU A 128 7.30 5.39 -0.44
C LEU A 128 6.58 4.93 0.82
N MET A 129 5.65 5.76 1.30
CA MET A 129 4.81 5.43 2.46
C MET A 129 3.63 4.55 2.05
N THR A 130 3.41 3.43 2.74
CA THR A 130 2.21 2.61 2.53
C THR A 130 0.98 3.34 3.06
N VAL A 131 -0.02 3.56 2.20
CA VAL A 131 -1.32 4.16 2.56
C VAL A 131 -2.44 3.23 2.08
N PHE A 132 -3.44 2.97 2.91
CA PHE A 132 -4.54 2.07 2.56
C PHE A 132 -5.72 2.80 1.90
N SER A 133 -6.34 2.15 0.91
CA SER A 133 -7.64 2.55 0.35
C SER A 133 -8.70 2.73 1.45
N PRO A 134 -9.62 3.71 1.34
CA PRO A 134 -10.73 3.87 2.27
C PRO A 134 -11.58 2.61 2.45
N LEU A 135 -11.79 1.78 1.41
CA LEU A 135 -12.54 0.53 1.58
C LEU A 135 -11.70 -0.56 2.27
N THR A 136 -10.37 -0.58 2.06
CA THR A 136 -9.45 -1.40 2.88
C THR A 136 -9.55 -1.03 4.37
N ILE A 137 -9.60 0.27 4.68
CA ILE A 137 -9.72 0.77 6.06
C ILE A 137 -11.12 0.44 6.63
N ALA A 138 -12.18 0.61 5.85
CA ALA A 138 -13.54 0.24 6.23
C ALA A 138 -13.65 -1.27 6.56
N TYR A 139 -13.06 -2.14 5.74
CA TYR A 139 -13.03 -3.58 6.01
C TYR A 139 -12.28 -3.90 7.30
N LYS A 140 -11.15 -3.23 7.55
CA LYS A 140 -10.40 -3.36 8.81
C LYS A 140 -11.18 -2.84 10.04
N LEU A 141 -12.16 -1.94 9.87
CA LEU A 141 -13.03 -1.44 10.96
C LEU A 141 -14.23 -2.35 11.25
N ALA A 142 -14.76 -3.06 10.24
CA ALA A 142 -16.02 -3.82 10.33
C ALA A 142 -15.86 -5.35 10.26
N GLY A 143 -14.81 -5.86 9.61
CA GLY A 143 -14.72 -7.26 9.19
C GLY A 143 -15.71 -7.59 8.07
N ASP A 144 -16.08 -8.87 7.98
CA ASP A 144 -16.95 -9.41 6.91
C ASP A 144 -18.30 -8.71 6.80
N ALA A 145 -18.83 -8.19 7.92
CA ALA A 145 -20.06 -7.41 7.99
C ALA A 145 -20.03 -6.13 7.10
N LEU A 146 -18.88 -5.72 6.58
CA LEU A 146 -18.82 -4.70 5.52
C LEU A 146 -19.64 -5.12 4.29
N LEU A 147 -19.65 -6.40 3.90
CA LEU A 147 -20.34 -6.87 2.69
C LEU A 147 -21.86 -6.67 2.84
N ASP A 148 -22.45 -7.18 3.91
CA ASP A 148 -23.86 -6.95 4.25
C ASP A 148 -24.20 -5.45 4.30
N HIS A 149 -23.32 -4.63 4.91
CA HIS A 149 -23.49 -3.18 4.96
C HIS A 149 -23.39 -2.49 3.58
N LEU A 150 -22.62 -3.02 2.62
CA LEU A 150 -22.50 -2.46 1.26
C LEU A 150 -23.77 -2.71 0.43
N GLU A 151 -24.45 -3.83 0.66
CA GLU A 151 -25.69 -4.18 -0.04
C GLU A 151 -26.92 -3.52 0.58
N ASP A 152 -27.21 -3.80 1.86
CA ASP A 152 -28.44 -3.34 2.52
C ASP A 152 -28.35 -1.91 3.09
N HIS A 153 -27.14 -1.42 3.35
CA HIS A 153 -26.90 -0.18 4.11
C HIS A 153 -25.93 0.80 3.44
N ALA A 154 -25.89 0.80 2.10
CA ALA A 154 -25.00 1.62 1.27
C ALA A 154 -24.89 3.10 1.70
N THR A 155 -25.98 3.73 2.16
CA THR A 155 -25.99 5.13 2.63
C THR A 155 -25.13 5.33 3.89
N ASP A 156 -25.14 4.40 4.83
CA ASP A 156 -24.29 4.44 6.02
C ASP A 156 -22.82 4.27 5.65
N VAL A 157 -22.51 3.27 4.81
CA VAL A 157 -21.14 3.02 4.33
C VAL A 157 -20.61 4.22 3.54
N HIS A 158 -21.43 4.87 2.71
CA HIS A 158 -21.04 6.09 1.98
C HIS A 158 -20.70 7.28 2.90
N ILE A 159 -21.33 7.39 4.07
CA ILE A 159 -21.00 8.41 5.08
C ILE A 159 -19.65 8.06 5.74
N GLY A 160 -19.48 6.81 6.18
CA GLY A 160 -18.23 6.34 6.79
C GLY A 160 -17.03 6.48 5.85
N LEU A 161 -17.17 6.06 4.59
CA LEU A 161 -16.13 6.16 3.56
C LEU A 161 -15.74 7.61 3.24
N ALA A 162 -16.66 8.58 3.36
CA ALA A 162 -16.33 9.99 3.16
C ALA A 162 -15.39 10.50 4.27
N THR A 163 -15.71 10.20 5.53
CA THR A 163 -14.83 10.50 6.68
C THR A 163 -13.46 9.82 6.56
N ILE A 164 -13.46 8.55 6.17
CA ILE A 164 -12.21 7.78 5.99
C ILE A 164 -11.38 8.40 4.86
N ALA A 165 -11.97 8.68 3.68
CA ALA A 165 -11.25 9.21 2.53
C ALA A 165 -10.63 10.59 2.80
N GLU A 166 -11.33 11.50 3.50
CA GLU A 166 -10.75 12.79 3.90
C GLU A 166 -9.61 12.62 4.92
N THR A 167 -9.74 11.65 5.84
CA THR A 167 -8.66 11.31 6.79
C THR A 167 -7.43 10.75 6.08
N THR A 168 -7.62 9.81 5.14
CA THR A 168 -6.55 9.23 4.31
C THR A 168 -5.90 10.28 3.42
N SER A 169 -6.69 11.15 2.79
CA SER A 169 -6.21 12.25 1.93
C SER A 169 -5.32 13.22 2.72
N ARG A 170 -5.78 13.66 3.90
CA ARG A 170 -4.99 14.49 4.83
C ARG A 170 -3.75 13.78 5.40
N PHE A 171 -3.73 12.44 5.46
CA PHE A 171 -2.56 11.70 5.92
C PHE A 171 -1.52 11.56 4.80
N ALA A 172 -1.96 11.21 3.59
CA ALA A 172 -1.11 11.09 2.41
C ALA A 172 -0.41 12.41 2.07
N ASP A 173 -1.04 13.55 2.38
CA ASP A 173 -0.45 14.88 2.26
C ASP A 173 0.70 15.09 3.27
N VAL A 174 0.43 14.97 4.59
CA VAL A 174 1.44 15.27 5.63
C VAL A 174 2.62 14.29 5.66
N VAL A 175 2.49 13.06 5.13
CA VAL A 175 3.66 12.16 5.02
C VAL A 175 4.65 12.60 3.94
N LEU A 176 4.18 13.26 2.88
CA LEU A 176 5.04 13.89 1.87
C LEU A 176 5.73 15.13 2.46
N GLU A 177 5.00 15.96 3.21
CA GLU A 177 5.60 17.06 4.00
C GLU A 177 6.66 16.57 5.01
N ALA A 178 6.48 15.38 5.58
CA ALA A 178 7.43 14.74 6.49
C ALA A 178 8.64 14.08 5.78
N GLY A 179 8.73 14.20 4.45
CA GLY A 179 9.88 13.75 3.65
C GLY A 179 9.78 12.34 3.08
N ALA A 180 8.60 11.71 3.08
CA ALA A 180 8.38 10.60 2.15
C ALA A 180 8.39 11.15 0.71
N ASP A 181 8.99 10.42 -0.21
CA ASP A 181 9.04 10.82 -1.62
C ASP A 181 7.72 10.58 -2.35
N GLY A 182 6.97 9.57 -1.89
CA GLY A 182 5.80 9.08 -2.59
C GLY A 182 4.92 8.16 -1.75
N ILE A 183 3.90 7.62 -2.40
CA ILE A 183 2.85 6.81 -1.78
C ILE A 183 2.77 5.44 -2.47
N PHE A 184 2.76 4.38 -1.66
CA PHE A 184 2.39 3.03 -2.09
C PHE A 184 0.94 2.77 -1.64
N PHE A 185 -0.01 3.01 -2.53
CA PHE A 185 -1.44 3.03 -2.23
C PHE A 185 -2.06 1.64 -2.39
N ALA A 186 -2.45 0.99 -1.28
CA ALA A 186 -2.86 -0.41 -1.25
C ALA A 186 -4.39 -0.59 -1.14
N SER A 187 -4.98 -1.17 -2.18
CA SER A 187 -6.40 -1.55 -2.22
C SER A 187 -6.54 -3.08 -2.13
N GLN A 188 -7.17 -3.57 -1.05
CA GLN A 188 -7.30 -4.99 -0.74
C GLN A 188 -8.67 -5.58 -1.11
N LEU A 189 -9.65 -4.73 -1.43
CA LEU A 189 -11.05 -5.10 -1.70
C LEU A 189 -11.46 -4.88 -3.16
N SER A 190 -10.58 -4.35 -4.02
CA SER A 190 -10.85 -4.14 -5.45
C SER A 190 -10.74 -5.44 -6.26
N ARG A 191 -11.57 -6.43 -5.91
CA ARG A 191 -11.53 -7.80 -6.42
C ARG A 191 -12.91 -8.24 -6.92
N ALA A 192 -12.94 -9.01 -8.01
CA ALA A 192 -14.16 -9.50 -8.66
C ALA A 192 -14.88 -10.63 -7.89
N ASP A 193 -14.21 -11.26 -6.93
CA ASP A 193 -14.81 -12.25 -6.01
C ASP A 193 -15.45 -11.62 -4.76
N MET A 194 -15.12 -10.36 -4.44
CA MET A 194 -15.68 -9.61 -3.30
C MET A 194 -16.68 -8.53 -3.72
N LEU A 195 -16.50 -7.90 -4.89
CA LEU A 195 -17.31 -6.78 -5.36
C LEU A 195 -17.64 -6.92 -6.85
N THR A 196 -18.86 -6.56 -7.25
CA THR A 196 -19.17 -6.28 -8.66
C THR A 196 -18.42 -5.03 -9.15
N GLU A 197 -18.20 -4.88 -10.46
CA GLU A 197 -17.61 -3.65 -11.03
C GLU A 197 -18.36 -2.38 -10.57
N LYS A 198 -19.69 -2.44 -10.51
CA LYS A 198 -20.55 -1.34 -10.04
C LYS A 198 -20.28 -0.99 -8.56
N MET A 199 -20.06 -1.98 -7.70
CA MET A 199 -19.69 -1.76 -6.30
C MET A 199 -18.27 -1.23 -6.17
N CYS A 200 -17.32 -1.75 -6.96
CA CYS A 200 -15.97 -1.20 -7.04
C CYS A 200 -15.99 0.29 -7.42
N GLN A 201 -16.73 0.67 -8.47
CA GLN A 201 -16.92 2.07 -8.86
C GLN A 201 -17.55 2.94 -7.76
N ALA A 202 -18.60 2.44 -7.09
CA ALA A 202 -19.34 3.20 -6.08
C ALA A 202 -18.59 3.37 -4.74
N PHE A 203 -17.85 2.36 -4.30
CA PHE A 203 -17.30 2.26 -2.94
C PHE A 203 -15.76 2.19 -2.87
N VAL A 204 -15.07 1.75 -3.93
CA VAL A 204 -13.61 1.82 -4.04
C VAL A 204 -13.20 3.08 -4.79
N ILE A 205 -13.37 3.11 -6.12
CA ILE A 205 -12.74 4.11 -7.01
C ILE A 205 -13.10 5.54 -6.62
N ARG A 206 -14.39 5.80 -6.34
CA ARG A 206 -14.87 7.11 -5.86
C ARG A 206 -14.08 7.65 -4.67
N TYR A 207 -13.79 6.80 -3.68
CA TYR A 207 -13.19 7.21 -2.42
C TYR A 207 -11.66 7.12 -2.46
N ASP A 208 -11.11 6.19 -3.23
CA ASP A 208 -9.68 6.15 -3.55
C ASP A 208 -9.24 7.45 -4.26
N LEU A 209 -10.03 7.99 -5.19
CA LEU A 209 -9.70 9.24 -5.86
C LEU A 209 -9.76 10.47 -4.95
N ILE A 210 -10.65 10.48 -3.94
CA ILE A 210 -10.69 11.52 -2.88
C ILE A 210 -9.47 11.37 -1.95
N ALA A 211 -9.13 10.12 -1.58
CA ALA A 211 -7.95 9.79 -0.78
C ALA A 211 -6.62 10.16 -1.47
N LEU A 212 -6.61 10.27 -2.79
CA LEU A 212 -5.44 10.61 -3.61
C LEU A 212 -5.45 12.06 -4.15
N GLU A 213 -6.50 12.85 -3.87
CA GLU A 213 -6.65 14.19 -4.46
C GLU A 213 -5.48 15.13 -4.11
N ARG A 214 -5.05 15.15 -2.84
CA ARG A 214 -3.90 15.96 -2.38
C ARG A 214 -2.55 15.46 -2.91
N VAL A 215 -2.40 14.15 -3.10
CA VAL A 215 -1.19 13.52 -3.67
C VAL A 215 -1.05 13.86 -5.15
N LYS A 216 -2.16 13.85 -5.90
CA LYS A 216 -2.21 14.16 -7.33
C LYS A 216 -1.75 15.59 -7.67
N LEU A 217 -1.76 16.51 -6.70
CA LEU A 217 -1.30 17.89 -6.86
C LEU A 217 0.22 18.05 -6.65
N GLN A 218 0.94 16.97 -6.33
CA GLN A 218 2.36 16.97 -5.98
C GLN A 218 3.18 16.12 -6.96
N PRO A 219 4.46 16.44 -7.25
CA PRO A 219 5.34 15.66 -8.10
C PRO A 219 5.92 14.45 -7.34
N ALA A 220 5.02 13.64 -6.77
CA ALA A 220 5.33 12.54 -5.86
C ALA A 220 5.00 11.19 -6.51
N PRO A 221 5.97 10.26 -6.65
CA PRO A 221 5.74 8.88 -7.04
C PRO A 221 4.52 8.24 -6.36
N LEU A 222 3.59 7.75 -7.17
CA LEU A 222 2.38 7.07 -6.71
C LEU A 222 2.29 5.69 -7.36
N VAL A 223 2.43 4.64 -6.55
CA VAL A 223 2.27 3.24 -6.95
C VAL A 223 0.91 2.77 -6.44
N LEU A 224 0.02 2.36 -7.34
CA LEU A 224 -1.21 1.65 -6.98
C LEU A 224 -0.89 0.17 -6.80
N HIS A 225 -1.33 -0.43 -5.69
CA HIS A 225 -1.22 -1.86 -5.46
C HIS A 225 -2.59 -2.51 -5.27
N LEU A 226 -2.93 -3.43 -6.18
CA LEU A 226 -4.14 -4.24 -6.17
C LEU A 226 -3.81 -5.60 -5.55
N HIS A 227 -4.29 -5.83 -4.32
CA HIS A 227 -3.88 -6.95 -3.48
C HIS A 227 -4.88 -8.12 -3.53
N GLY A 228 -4.36 -9.36 -3.49
CA GLY A 228 -5.15 -10.59 -3.54
C GLY A 228 -5.57 -11.01 -4.95
N THR A 229 -6.48 -11.99 -5.03
CA THR A 229 -6.88 -12.66 -6.27
C THR A 229 -7.99 -11.94 -7.03
N ASN A 230 -8.01 -12.12 -8.35
CA ASN A 230 -9.02 -11.59 -9.27
C ASN A 230 -9.23 -10.07 -9.16
N PRO A 231 -8.17 -9.23 -9.22
CA PRO A 231 -8.31 -7.79 -9.10
C PRO A 231 -9.11 -7.18 -10.25
N HIS A 232 -9.84 -6.10 -9.98
CA HIS A 232 -10.51 -5.27 -11.00
C HIS A 232 -9.50 -4.43 -11.81
N PHE A 233 -8.57 -5.10 -12.51
CA PHE A 233 -7.42 -4.47 -13.16
C PHE A 233 -7.83 -3.44 -14.23
N SER A 234 -9.00 -3.60 -14.86
CA SER A 234 -9.61 -2.62 -15.77
C SER A 234 -9.78 -1.21 -15.17
N THR A 235 -9.81 -1.09 -13.84
CA THR A 235 -9.89 0.20 -13.13
C THR A 235 -8.55 0.94 -13.05
N VAL A 236 -7.41 0.29 -13.31
CA VAL A 236 -6.06 0.85 -13.07
C VAL A 236 -5.85 2.21 -13.75
N ASN A 237 -6.35 2.39 -14.97
CA ASN A 237 -6.20 3.61 -15.77
C ASN A 237 -6.99 4.81 -15.22
N GLN A 238 -7.90 4.58 -14.27
CA GLN A 238 -8.71 5.62 -13.64
C GLN A 238 -7.95 6.33 -12.50
N TYR A 239 -6.88 5.71 -11.99
CA TYR A 239 -6.05 6.26 -10.92
C TYR A 239 -4.93 7.17 -11.47
N PRO A 240 -4.58 8.26 -10.75
CA PRO A 240 -3.43 9.12 -11.07
C PRO A 240 -2.07 8.48 -10.71
N ALA A 241 -1.99 7.15 -10.65
CA ALA A 241 -0.76 6.42 -10.32
C ALA A 241 0.22 6.38 -11.51
N HIS A 242 1.52 6.46 -11.21
CA HIS A 242 2.61 6.34 -12.18
C HIS A 242 2.89 4.86 -12.49
N ALA A 243 2.74 3.99 -11.47
CA ALA A 243 2.93 2.54 -11.61
C ALA A 243 1.79 1.73 -10.98
N VAL A 244 1.65 0.47 -11.43
CA VAL A 244 0.73 -0.53 -10.88
C VAL A 244 1.47 -1.77 -10.40
N SER A 245 1.07 -2.27 -9.24
CA SER A 245 1.55 -3.51 -8.62
C SER A 245 0.37 -4.45 -8.32
N TRP A 246 0.56 -5.75 -8.53
CA TRP A 246 -0.40 -6.80 -8.20
C TRP A 246 0.32 -8.14 -8.09
N HIS A 247 -0.37 -9.19 -7.67
CA HIS A 247 0.19 -10.54 -7.49
C HIS A 247 0.30 -11.28 -8.83
N ASN A 248 1.12 -10.79 -9.77
CA ASN A 248 1.18 -11.23 -11.17
C ASN A 248 1.66 -12.68 -11.42
N HIS A 249 2.02 -13.44 -10.37
CA HIS A 249 2.26 -14.89 -10.41
C HIS A 249 1.12 -15.72 -9.81
N GLU A 250 0.25 -15.11 -8.99
CA GLU A 250 -0.88 -15.76 -8.30
C GLU A 250 -2.21 -15.48 -9.01
N THR A 251 -2.32 -14.36 -9.74
CA THR A 251 -3.55 -13.92 -10.39
C THR A 251 -3.30 -13.13 -11.67
N GLY A 252 -4.27 -13.17 -12.59
CA GLY A 252 -4.26 -12.37 -13.81
C GLY A 252 -4.46 -10.87 -13.55
N PRO A 253 -4.10 -10.00 -14.51
CA PRO A 253 -3.44 -10.33 -15.78
C PRO A 253 -1.98 -10.77 -15.60
N SER A 254 -1.44 -11.52 -16.55
CA SER A 254 0.01 -11.70 -16.67
C SER A 254 0.69 -10.39 -17.06
N VAL A 255 2.01 -10.30 -16.91
CA VAL A 255 2.79 -9.10 -17.30
C VAL A 255 2.60 -8.76 -18.78
N GLY A 256 2.56 -9.77 -19.66
CA GLY A 256 2.35 -9.58 -21.10
C GLY A 256 0.94 -9.07 -21.46
N GLU A 257 -0.08 -9.49 -20.72
CA GLU A 257 -1.44 -8.96 -20.86
C GLU A 257 -1.55 -7.55 -20.29
N ALA A 258 -0.95 -7.28 -19.13
CA ALA A 258 -0.94 -5.97 -18.48
C ALA A 258 -0.32 -4.87 -19.37
N LEU A 259 0.75 -5.18 -20.11
CA LEU A 259 1.37 -4.29 -21.12
C LEU A 259 0.42 -3.89 -22.27
N ASN A 260 -0.72 -4.56 -22.44
CA ASN A 260 -1.76 -4.22 -23.41
C ASN A 260 -3.01 -3.60 -22.76
N LEU A 261 -3.02 -3.45 -21.42
CA LEU A 261 -4.14 -2.94 -20.64
C LEU A 261 -3.86 -1.58 -19.98
N THR A 262 -2.58 -1.18 -19.83
CA THR A 262 -2.20 0.09 -19.22
C THR A 262 -0.86 0.61 -19.74
N ASP A 263 -0.76 1.92 -19.91
CA ASP A 263 0.50 2.62 -20.20
C ASP A 263 1.34 2.91 -18.93
N LYS A 264 0.85 2.49 -17.75
CA LYS A 264 1.55 2.68 -16.46
C LYS A 264 2.72 1.71 -16.31
N THR A 265 3.77 2.16 -15.61
CA THR A 265 4.92 1.31 -15.26
C THR A 265 4.48 0.11 -14.43
N LEU A 266 4.94 -1.09 -14.81
CA LEU A 266 4.57 -2.34 -14.13
C LEU A 266 5.55 -2.65 -12.99
N PHE A 267 5.03 -2.67 -11.76
CA PHE A 267 5.77 -2.96 -10.52
C PHE A 267 5.39 -4.36 -10.01
N THR A 268 5.94 -5.36 -10.69
CA THR A 268 5.62 -6.78 -10.57
C THR A 268 6.55 -7.53 -9.58
N GLY A 269 6.25 -8.81 -9.32
CA GLY A 269 7.02 -9.71 -8.43
C GLY A 269 7.77 -10.84 -9.16
N LEU A 270 8.87 -11.35 -8.55
CA LEU A 270 9.54 -12.61 -8.94
C LEU A 270 8.50 -13.74 -8.88
N ASP A 271 8.87 -14.85 -9.49
CA ASP A 271 8.25 -16.14 -9.22
C ASP A 271 8.52 -16.57 -7.76
N LEU A 272 7.51 -17.12 -7.07
CA LEU A 272 7.63 -17.47 -5.65
C LEU A 272 8.62 -18.64 -5.47
N ASP A 273 8.39 -19.73 -6.19
CA ASP A 273 9.13 -20.98 -6.13
C ASP A 273 10.59 -20.82 -6.58
N ASN A 274 10.86 -19.97 -7.59
CA ASN A 274 12.22 -19.79 -8.12
C ASN A 274 13.23 -19.11 -7.17
N LEU A 275 12.82 -18.47 -6.07
CA LEU A 275 13.77 -18.08 -5.01
C LEU A 275 14.03 -19.18 -3.98
N GLU A 276 13.03 -20.01 -3.72
CA GLU A 276 13.09 -20.99 -2.62
C GLU A 276 13.70 -22.31 -3.10
N ASN A 277 13.49 -22.64 -4.38
CA ASN A 277 13.86 -23.92 -4.99
C ASN A 277 14.68 -23.79 -6.28
N GLY A 278 14.79 -22.59 -6.87
CA GLY A 278 15.55 -22.34 -8.11
C GLY A 278 17.06 -22.26 -7.89
N SER A 279 17.85 -22.52 -8.93
CA SER A 279 19.31 -22.35 -8.85
C SER A 279 19.72 -20.86 -8.90
N PRO A 280 20.92 -20.48 -8.41
CA PRO A 280 21.37 -19.09 -8.44
C PRO A 280 21.39 -18.45 -9.85
N ASP A 281 21.74 -19.24 -10.88
CA ASP A 281 21.72 -18.77 -12.27
C ASP A 281 20.29 -18.59 -12.82
N GLU A 282 19.32 -19.36 -12.33
CA GLU A 282 17.89 -19.18 -12.65
C GLU A 282 17.24 -18.05 -11.87
N SER A 283 17.75 -17.72 -10.67
CA SER A 283 17.32 -16.57 -9.87
C SER A 283 17.79 -15.22 -10.44
N SER A 284 18.68 -15.23 -11.44
CA SER A 284 19.16 -14.02 -12.11
C SER A 284 18.11 -13.46 -13.08
N PRO A 285 17.77 -12.15 -13.01
CA PRO A 285 16.76 -11.56 -13.88
C PRO A 285 17.18 -11.61 -15.35
N ARG A 286 16.41 -12.32 -16.18
CA ARG A 286 16.66 -12.38 -17.63
C ARG A 286 16.35 -11.00 -18.27
N PRO A 287 17.06 -10.58 -19.34
CA PRO A 287 16.93 -9.22 -19.89
C PRO A 287 15.55 -8.84 -20.46
N GLU A 288 14.64 -9.81 -20.64
CA GLU A 288 13.34 -9.61 -21.28
C GLU A 288 12.27 -9.10 -20.30
N ARG A 289 12.43 -7.86 -19.82
CA ARG A 289 11.38 -7.06 -19.12
C ARG A 289 10.59 -7.81 -18.02
N GLN A 290 11.25 -8.65 -17.21
CA GLN A 290 10.65 -9.34 -16.06
C GLN A 290 11.12 -8.68 -14.77
N TRP A 291 10.16 -8.31 -13.90
CA TRP A 291 10.35 -7.26 -12.88
C TRP A 291 9.66 -7.65 -11.53
N LEU A 292 10.31 -7.52 -10.35
CA LEU A 292 10.31 -8.59 -9.30
C LEU A 292 10.51 -8.14 -7.77
N LYS A 293 10.12 -8.63 -6.53
CA LYS A 293 9.17 -9.52 -5.66
C LYS A 293 9.25 -8.97 -4.17
N PRO A 294 8.87 -9.69 -3.06
CA PRO A 294 7.64 -10.39 -2.73
C PRO A 294 6.70 -9.69 -1.77
N ALA A 295 5.44 -10.12 -1.82
CA ALA A 295 4.47 -9.94 -0.75
C ALA A 295 4.34 -11.27 0.02
N ALA A 296 4.61 -11.24 1.33
CA ALA A 296 4.31 -12.33 2.24
C ALA A 296 3.75 -11.73 3.53
N SER A 297 2.42 -11.76 3.67
CA SER A 297 1.69 -11.41 4.88
C SER A 297 0.27 -11.98 4.77
N VAL A 298 -0.12 -12.77 5.77
CA VAL A 298 -1.49 -13.26 5.98
C VAL A 298 -2.36 -12.13 6.55
#